data_AF-A0A6M3LGZ1-F1
#
_entry.id   AF-A0A6M3LGZ1-F1
#
_cell.length_a   1.000
_cell.length_b   1.000
_cell.length_c   1.000
_cell.angle_alpha   90.00
_cell.angle_beta   90.00
_cell.angle_gamma   90.00
#
_symmetry.space_group_name_H-M   'P 1'
#
loop_
_entity.id
_entity.type
_entity.pdbx_description
1 polymer ?
#
loop_
_entity_poly.entity_id
_entity_poly.type
_entity_poly.pdbx_seq_one_letter_code
_entity_poly.pdbx_strand_id
1 'polypeptide(L)' 'MKRKSLKIVACSVCNETDYTDYMNTIDGKLYCQGCAEKLENDIMDELFIQVNYDLNNKRR' A
#
# COMPACT_ATOMS: atom_id res chain seq x y z
N MET A 1 -32.19 10.78 4.72
CA MET A 1 -30.92 10.00 4.78
C MET A 1 -30.52 9.62 3.36
N LYS A 2 -29.45 10.20 2.80
CA LYS A 2 -28.95 9.82 1.45
C LYS A 2 -28.28 8.45 1.58
N ARG A 3 -28.74 7.45 0.85
CA ARG A 3 -28.10 6.12 0.80
C ARG A 3 -26.73 6.29 0.14
N LYS A 4 -25.65 6.17 0.91
CA LYS A 4 -24.27 6.13 0.39
C LYS A 4 -24.19 4.86 -0.47
N SER A 5 -24.10 5.00 -1.79
CA SER A 5 -23.98 3.83 -2.68
C SER A 5 -22.60 3.22 -2.44
N LEU A 6 -22.56 2.11 -1.72
CA LEU A 6 -21.36 1.30 -1.57
C LEU A 6 -21.02 0.72 -2.95
N LYS A 7 -19.95 1.25 -3.58
CA LYS A 7 -19.45 0.74 -4.85
C LYS A 7 -18.53 -0.44 -4.55
N ILE A 8 -18.75 -1.54 -5.26
CA ILE A 8 -17.85 -2.70 -5.24
C ILE A 8 -16.83 -2.49 -6.37
N VAL A 9 -15.55 -2.60 -6.03
CA VAL A 9 -14.41 -2.39 -6.94
C VAL A 9 -13.41 -3.54 -6.78
N ALA A 10 -12.67 -3.84 -7.85
CA ALA A 10 -11.63 -4.87 -7.82
C ALA A 10 -10.27 -4.28 -7.41
N CYS A 11 -9.52 -5.01 -6.59
CA CYS A 11 -8.13 -4.73 -6.28
C CYS A 11 -7.29 -4.78 -7.56
N SER A 12 -6.40 -3.80 -7.74
CA SER A 12 -5.55 -3.67 -8.93
C SER A 12 -4.46 -4.74 -9.03
N VAL A 13 -4.29 -5.58 -8.00
CA VAL A 13 -3.23 -6.60 -7.92
C VAL A 13 -3.81 -8.01 -7.95
N CYS A 14 -4.68 -8.34 -7.00
CA CYS A 14 -5.24 -9.69 -6.88
C CYS A 14 -6.61 -9.87 -7.57
N ASN A 15 -7.21 -8.79 -8.07
CA ASN A 15 -8.56 -8.75 -8.64
C ASN A 15 -9.71 -9.15 -7.68
N GLU A 16 -9.45 -9.33 -6.38
CA GLU A 16 -10.52 -9.51 -5.39
C GLU A 16 -11.38 -8.24 -5.30
N THR A 17 -12.70 -8.43 -5.20
CA THR A 17 -13.65 -7.33 -5.12
C THR A 17 -14.05 -7.03 -3.69
N ASP A 18 -14.04 -5.76 -3.31
CA ASP A 18 -14.53 -5.28 -2.02
C ASP A 18 -15.20 -3.91 -2.17
N TYR A 19 -15.82 -3.42 -1.11
CA TYR A 19 -16.35 -2.08 -1.07
C TYR A 19 -15.23 -1.04 -1.07
N THR A 20 -15.44 0.06 -1.78
CA THR A 20 -14.49 1.18 -1.84
C THR A 20 -14.09 1.72 -0.46
N ASP A 21 -14.98 1.62 0.55
CA ASP A 21 -14.71 2.08 1.91
C ASP A 21 -13.68 1.19 2.66
N TYR A 22 -13.39 -0.02 2.15
CA TYR A 22 -12.39 -0.97 2.69
C TYR A 22 -11.13 -1.11 1.81
N MET A 23 -11.03 -0.31 0.75
CA MET A 23 -9.91 -0.34 -0.18
C MET A 23 -8.96 0.83 0.07
N ASN A 24 -7.66 0.57 -0.06
CA ASN A 24 -6.62 1.59 0.01
C ASN A 24 -6.33 2.16 -1.38
N THR A 25 -6.13 3.48 -1.48
CA THR A 25 -5.72 4.12 -2.72
C THR A 25 -4.25 4.49 -2.64
N ILE A 26 -3.43 3.90 -3.52
CA ILE A 26 -1.99 4.17 -3.61
C ILE A 26 -1.70 4.53 -5.07
N ASP A 27 -1.07 5.68 -5.33
CA ASP A 27 -0.79 6.19 -6.69
C ASP A 27 -2.00 6.18 -7.65
N GLY A 28 -3.19 6.47 -7.12
CA GLY A 28 -4.44 6.50 -7.87
C GLY A 28 -5.01 5.13 -8.27
N LYS A 29 -4.39 4.03 -7.81
CA LYS A 29 -4.90 2.66 -7.96
C LYS A 29 -5.51 2.17 -6.65
N LEU A 30 -6.53 1.33 -6.74
CA LEU A 30 -7.22 0.74 -5.59
C LEU A 30 -6.63 -0.63 -5.27
N TYR A 31 -6.35 -0.87 -3.99
CA TYR A 31 -5.75 -2.09 -3.47
C TYR A 31 -6.56 -2.61 -2.29
N CYS A 32 -6.74 -3.93 -2.21
CA CYS A 32 -7.23 -4.54 -0.99
C CYS A 32 -6.21 -4.36 0.13
N GLN A 33 -6.65 -4.49 1.39
CA GLN A 33 -5.79 -4.30 2.56
C GLN A 33 -4.50 -5.13 2.48
N GLY A 34 -4.59 -6.43 2.15
CA GLY A 34 -3.42 -7.31 2.11
C GLY A 34 -2.42 -6.96 0.99
N CYS A 35 -2.88 -6.43 -0.14
CA CYS A 35 -1.98 -5.97 -1.20
C CYS A 35 -1.37 -4.60 -0.87
N ALA A 36 -2.10 -3.73 -0.18
CA ALA A 36 -1.60 -2.44 0.28
C ALA A 36 -0.49 -2.61 1.32
N GLU A 37 -0.70 -3.47 2.33
CA GLU A 37 0.30 -3.75 3.37
C GLU A 37 1.59 -4.33 2.79
N LYS A 38 1.51 -5.21 1.78
CA LYS A 38 2.72 -5.71 1.09
C LYS A 38 3.49 -4.59 0.40
N LEU A 39 2.78 -3.69 -0.28
CA LEU A 39 3.38 -2.57 -0.98
C LEU A 39 4.10 -1.60 -0.03
N GLU A 40 3.50 -1.32 1.13
CA GLU A 40 4.11 -0.49 2.17
C GLU A 40 5.38 -1.13 2.75
N ASN A 41 5.35 -2.46 2.97
CA ASN A 41 6.53 -3.17 3.47
C ASN A 41 7.68 -3.18 2.46
N ASP A 42 7.41 -3.37 1.17
CA ASP A 42 8.45 -3.33 0.12
C ASP A 42 9.18 -1.96 0.11
N ILE A 43 8.45 -0.85 0.32
CA ILE A 43 9.03 0.50 0.41
C ILE A 43 9.90 0.66 1.67
N MET A 44 9.46 0.09 2.80
CA MET A 44 10.19 0.18 4.06
C MET A 44 11.48 -0.64 4.05
N ASP A 45 11.49 -1.80 3.38
CA ASP A 45 12.69 -2.63 3.22
C ASP A 45 13.78 -1.92 2.41
N GLU A 46 13.41 -1.19 1.35
CA GLU A 46 14.37 -0.38 0.58
C GLU A 46 14.95 0.78 1.41
N LEU A 47 14.13 1.45 2.23
CA LEU A 47 14.58 2.54 3.11
C LEU A 47 15.51 2.05 4.22
N PHE A 48 15.31 0.83 4.73
CA PHE A 48 16.14 0.27 5.80
C PHE A 48 17.57 -0.05 5.34
N ILE A 49 17.76 -0.45 4.08
CA ILE A 49 19.09 -0.69 3.50
C ILE A 49 19.87 0.62 3.38
N GLN A 50 19.24 1.67 2.87
CA GLN A 50 19.89 2.96 2.62
C GLN A 50 20.39 3.61 3.93
N VAL A 51 19.57 3.64 4.98
CA VAL A 51 19.94 4.23 6.28
C VAL A 51 21.11 3.47 6.93
N ASN A 52 21.13 2.14 6.82
CA ASN A 52 22.22 1.33 7.36
C ASN A 52 23.53 1.50 6.57
N TYR A 53 23.47 1.71 5.25
CA TYR A 53 24.67 2.00 4.46
C TYR A 53 25.32 3.34 4.85
N ASP A 54 24.52 4.40 4.98
CA ASP A 54 25.01 5.74 5.32
C ASP A 54 25.60 5.84 6.73
N LEU A 55 25.02 5.12 7.71
CA LEU A 55 25.55 5.05 9.07
C LEU A 55 26.89 4.30 9.15
N ASN A 56 27.09 3.28 8.32
CA ASN A 56 28.33 2.50 8.31
C ASN A 56 29.47 3.20 7.53
N ASN A 57 29.15 4.09 6.58
CA ASN A 57 30.16 4.81 5.81
C ASN A 57 30.67 6.11 6.47
N LYS A 58 29.92 6.68 7.43
CA LYS A 58 30.37 7.85 8.25
C LYS A 58 31.26 7.48 9.45
N ARG A 59 31.52 6.19 9.68
CA ARG A 59 32.42 5.68 10.74
C ARG A 59 33.82 5.29 10.23
N ARG A 60 34.14 5.62 8.97
CA ARG A 60 35.49 5.46 8.39
C ARG A 60 36.13 6.82 8.14
#